data_AF-D3LTT2-F1
#
_entry.id   AF-D3LTT2-F1
#
_cell.length_a   1.000
_cell.length_b   1.000
_cell.length_c   1.000
_cell.angle_alpha   90.00
_cell.angle_beta   90.00
_cell.angle_gamma   90.00
#
_symmetry.space_group_name_H-M   'P 1'
#
loop_
_entity.id
_entity.type
_entity.pdbx_description
1 polymer ?
#
loop_
_entity_poly.entity_id
_entity_poly.type
_entity_poly.pdbx_seq_one_letter_code
_entity_poly.pdbx_strand_id
1 'polypeptide(L)'
;MNKRVATWAVAAAVLFAVPVCLQAATPVVTIERVTANTADVANESIHWLAPAQGRWYSTKGHAAAYIKGNLFNGCLVTDGDNMTEDYPRSGNFYITEAAGKRQIHLDLLGHNIHQYLIINDHQALRRSAKADYNETLCGAYLGMTDQEIIHLFGVPDRVAEDQGMERWQYSHPHLSLFVKGGILLAVRAYADSGAYFGKSGLTVTAPCSVFAKTYGWTQVPQRPAAEDIQSPAFSLGKGEFLRFGKEYTELTIFS
;
A
#
# COMPACT_ATOMS: atom_id res chain seq x y z
N MET A 1 -4.07 100.40 -64.52
CA MET A 1 -4.37 101.14 -63.27
C MET A 1 -4.42 100.14 -62.12
N ASN A 2 -3.76 100.48 -60.99
CA ASN A 2 -3.71 99.80 -59.68
C ASN A 2 -3.05 98.39 -59.62
N LYS A 3 -1.78 98.31 -59.18
CA LYS A 3 -1.26 98.16 -57.78
C LYS A 3 -1.49 96.74 -57.22
N ARG A 4 -0.40 95.96 -57.09
CA ARG A 4 0.27 95.48 -55.84
C ARG A 4 -0.71 94.75 -54.89
N VAL A 5 -0.42 93.54 -54.41
CA VAL A 5 0.61 93.24 -53.38
C VAL A 5 0.77 91.71 -53.30
N ALA A 6 2.00 91.25 -53.08
CA ALA A 6 2.36 89.87 -52.78
C ALA A 6 1.99 89.48 -51.35
N THR A 7 1.59 88.24 -51.12
CA THR A 7 1.55 87.67 -49.76
C THR A 7 1.95 86.20 -49.83
N TRP A 8 2.92 85.87 -48.97
CA TRP A 8 3.53 84.56 -48.81
C TRP A 8 2.59 83.66 -48.02
N ALA A 9 2.50 82.38 -48.39
CA ALA A 9 1.86 81.36 -47.56
C ALA A 9 2.78 80.13 -47.45
N VAL A 10 2.97 79.73 -46.21
CA VAL A 10 3.91 78.75 -45.68
C VAL A 10 3.44 77.33 -46.01
N ALA A 11 4.37 76.47 -46.43
CA ALA A 11 4.13 75.04 -46.62
C ALA A 11 3.95 74.34 -45.27
N ALA A 12 2.75 73.81 -45.03
CA ALA A 12 2.48 72.94 -43.89
C ALA A 12 2.71 71.48 -44.30
N ALA A 13 3.75 70.86 -43.74
CA ALA A 13 4.02 69.44 -43.88
C ALA A 13 3.03 68.63 -43.03
N VAL A 14 2.31 67.70 -43.66
CA VAL A 14 1.40 66.76 -43.00
C VAL A 14 2.23 65.60 -42.43
N LEU A 15 2.32 65.49 -41.11
CA LEU A 15 2.84 64.30 -40.43
C LEU A 15 1.81 63.18 -40.49
N PHE A 16 2.18 62.04 -41.10
CA PHE A 16 1.45 60.79 -40.97
C PHE A 16 1.81 60.14 -39.63
N ALA A 17 0.83 60.01 -38.73
CA ALA A 17 0.97 59.19 -37.53
C ALA A 17 0.89 57.70 -37.90
N VAL A 18 1.96 56.97 -37.68
CA VAL A 18 1.98 55.50 -37.75
C VAL A 18 1.37 54.96 -36.45
N PRO A 19 0.38 54.06 -36.48
CA PRO A 19 -0.12 53.46 -35.25
C PRO A 19 0.95 52.51 -34.69
N VAL A 20 1.50 52.84 -33.52
CA VAL A 20 2.30 51.91 -32.73
C VAL A 20 1.34 50.87 -32.16
N CYS A 21 1.39 49.66 -32.70
CA CYS A 21 0.68 48.52 -32.14
C CYS A 21 1.40 48.11 -30.83
N LEU A 22 0.78 48.38 -29.68
CA LEU A 22 1.28 47.91 -28.38
C LEU A 22 1.12 46.38 -28.34
N GLN A 23 2.21 45.65 -28.52
CA GLN A 23 2.20 44.19 -28.39
C GLN A 23 2.24 43.87 -26.89
N ALA A 24 1.13 43.37 -26.35
CA ALA A 24 1.08 42.92 -24.96
C ALA A 24 2.08 41.78 -24.78
N ALA A 25 3.02 41.96 -23.84
CA ALA A 25 3.94 40.90 -23.46
C ALA A 25 3.15 39.73 -22.91
N THR A 26 3.20 38.59 -23.59
CA THR A 26 2.66 37.33 -23.08
C THR A 26 3.43 36.95 -21.81
N PRO A 27 2.75 36.66 -20.68
CA PRO A 27 3.45 36.20 -19.49
C PRO A 27 4.10 34.85 -19.81
N VAL A 28 5.44 34.83 -19.83
CA VAL A 28 6.20 33.58 -19.88
C VAL A 28 6.08 32.97 -18.49
N VAL A 29 5.24 31.94 -18.35
CA VAL A 29 5.21 31.09 -17.16
C VAL A 29 6.47 30.24 -17.18
N THR A 30 7.47 30.65 -16.42
CA THR A 30 8.62 29.79 -16.12
C THR A 30 8.13 28.70 -15.19
N ILE A 31 7.87 27.51 -15.74
CA ILE A 31 7.71 26.30 -14.91
C ILE A 31 9.11 25.93 -14.43
N GLU A 32 9.43 26.26 -13.18
CA GLU A 32 10.56 25.63 -12.51
C GLU A 32 10.29 24.12 -12.48
N ARG A 33 11.02 23.36 -13.28
CA ARG A 33 11.15 21.93 -13.05
C ARG A 33 11.84 21.78 -11.70
N VAL A 34 11.05 21.50 -10.66
CA VAL A 34 11.55 20.93 -9.42
C VAL A 34 12.18 19.60 -9.81
N THR A 35 13.48 19.63 -10.08
CA THR A 35 14.30 18.44 -10.17
C THR A 35 14.62 18.11 -8.73
N ALA A 36 13.88 17.16 -8.16
CA ALA A 36 14.26 16.62 -6.86
C ALA A 36 15.73 16.22 -6.94
N ASN A 37 16.57 16.70 -6.02
CA ASN A 37 17.97 16.29 -6.03
C ASN A 37 17.99 14.78 -5.84
N THR A 38 18.79 14.08 -6.64
CA THR A 38 19.01 12.62 -6.49
C THR A 38 19.46 12.22 -5.08
N ALA A 39 20.00 13.16 -4.29
CA ALA A 39 20.31 12.95 -2.88
C ALA A 39 19.07 12.92 -1.97
N ASP A 40 18.06 13.75 -2.24
CA ASP A 40 16.84 13.85 -1.44
C ASP A 40 15.94 12.62 -1.67
N VAL A 41 15.79 12.17 -2.91
CA VAL A 41 14.97 10.98 -3.24
C VAL A 41 15.65 9.66 -2.84
N ALA A 42 16.99 9.62 -2.90
CA ALA A 42 17.74 8.51 -2.31
C ALA A 42 17.50 8.41 -0.79
N ASN A 43 17.32 9.54 -0.11
CA ASN A 43 17.05 9.58 1.33
C ASN A 43 15.64 9.08 1.67
N GLU A 44 14.64 9.44 0.86
CA GLU A 44 13.26 8.94 0.99
C GLU A 44 13.16 7.43 0.75
N SER A 45 13.80 6.94 -0.33
CA SER A 45 13.87 5.50 -0.61
C SER A 45 14.55 4.71 0.52
N ILE A 46 15.63 5.27 1.11
CA ILE A 46 16.30 4.67 2.28
C ILE A 46 15.35 4.61 3.47
N HIS A 47 14.64 5.69 3.75
CA HIS A 47 13.68 5.76 4.85
C HIS A 47 12.52 4.76 4.67
N TRP A 48 12.01 4.61 3.43
CA TRP A 48 10.99 3.63 3.11
C TRP A 48 11.48 2.20 3.35
N LEU A 49 12.71 1.88 2.91
CA LEU A 49 13.32 0.56 3.01
C LEU A 49 13.83 0.21 4.42
N ALA A 50 13.91 1.17 5.35
CA ALA A 50 14.41 0.95 6.71
C ALA A 50 13.65 -0.15 7.49
N PRO A 51 12.31 -0.22 7.50
CA PRO A 51 11.58 -1.35 8.07
C PRO A 51 11.64 -2.63 7.23
N ALA A 52 12.12 -2.59 5.98
CA ALA A 52 12.23 -3.75 5.09
C ALA A 52 13.64 -4.41 5.12
N GLN A 53 14.58 -3.87 5.90
CA GLN A 53 15.97 -4.35 5.97
C GLN A 53 16.07 -5.83 6.34
N GLY A 54 17.07 -6.52 5.82
CA GLY A 54 17.39 -7.91 6.14
C GLY A 54 17.03 -8.91 5.04
N ARG A 55 17.02 -10.19 5.41
CA ARG A 55 16.74 -11.30 4.50
C ARG A 55 15.25 -11.57 4.40
N TRP A 56 14.84 -11.95 3.21
CA TRP A 56 13.48 -12.32 2.85
C TRP A 56 13.49 -13.68 2.14
N TYR A 57 12.49 -14.50 2.45
CA TYR A 57 12.37 -15.87 1.97
C TYR A 57 11.11 -16.02 1.14
N SER A 58 11.19 -16.83 0.08
CA SER A 58 9.99 -17.24 -0.66
C SER A 58 9.07 -18.07 0.23
N THR A 59 7.82 -18.25 -0.20
CA THR A 59 6.85 -19.13 0.48
C THR A 59 7.30 -20.60 0.54
N LYS A 60 8.26 -21.00 -0.31
CA LYS A 60 8.93 -22.31 -0.31
C LYS A 60 10.17 -22.38 0.61
N GLY A 61 10.53 -21.28 1.26
CA GLY A 61 11.61 -21.21 2.24
C GLY A 61 13.01 -20.93 1.70
N HIS A 62 13.13 -20.61 0.42
CA HIS A 62 14.42 -20.22 -0.17
C HIS A 62 14.68 -18.73 0.05
N ALA A 63 15.93 -18.34 0.34
CA ALA A 63 16.31 -16.93 0.36
C ALA A 63 16.05 -16.32 -1.03
N ALA A 64 15.25 -15.25 -1.07
CA ALA A 64 14.75 -14.65 -2.32
C ALA A 64 15.16 -13.19 -2.46
N ALA A 65 15.25 -12.46 -1.34
CA ALA A 65 15.77 -11.11 -1.35
C ALA A 65 16.60 -10.77 -0.10
N TYR A 66 17.48 -9.78 -0.25
CA TYR A 66 18.24 -9.17 0.81
C TYR A 66 18.29 -7.66 0.62
N ILE A 67 17.78 -6.92 1.60
CA ILE A 67 17.74 -5.46 1.60
C ILE A 67 18.74 -4.95 2.62
N LYS A 68 19.67 -4.07 2.20
CA LYS A 68 20.69 -3.46 3.07
C LYS A 68 20.92 -2.00 2.69
N GLY A 69 20.58 -1.07 3.56
CA GLY A 69 20.53 0.36 3.24
C GLY A 69 19.59 0.60 2.05
N ASN A 70 20.11 1.26 1.02
CA ASN A 70 19.47 1.45 -0.28
C ASN A 70 19.79 0.35 -1.32
N LEU A 71 20.29 -0.81 -0.89
CA LEU A 71 20.59 -1.91 -1.80
C LEU A 71 19.47 -2.95 -1.75
N PHE A 72 18.94 -3.31 -2.92
CA PHE A 72 18.04 -4.44 -3.11
C PHE A 72 18.80 -5.53 -3.86
N ASN A 73 19.05 -6.69 -3.22
CA ASN A 73 19.89 -7.76 -3.76
C ASN A 73 21.27 -7.28 -4.24
N GLY A 74 21.85 -6.30 -3.54
CA GLY A 74 23.14 -5.69 -3.88
C GLY A 74 23.08 -4.63 -5.00
N CYS A 75 21.92 -4.43 -5.62
CA CYS A 75 21.72 -3.41 -6.65
C CYS A 75 21.20 -2.12 -6.01
N LEU A 76 21.68 -0.97 -6.51
CA LEU A 76 21.36 0.33 -5.95
C LEU A 76 19.93 0.74 -6.30
N VAL A 77 19.13 1.03 -5.27
CA VAL A 77 17.85 1.74 -5.41
C VAL A 77 18.18 3.22 -5.52
N THR A 78 17.92 3.81 -6.69
CA THR A 78 18.33 5.18 -7.01
C THR A 78 17.22 6.21 -6.84
N ASP A 79 15.97 5.77 -6.85
CA ASP A 79 14.80 6.64 -6.94
C ASP A 79 13.53 5.87 -6.50
N GLY A 80 12.47 6.58 -6.16
CA GLY A 80 11.17 6.03 -5.82
C GLY A 80 10.03 7.02 -6.04
N ASP A 81 8.86 6.51 -6.40
CA ASP A 81 7.64 7.31 -6.61
C ASP A 81 6.41 6.62 -6.03
N ASN A 82 5.34 7.41 -5.83
CA ASN A 82 4.06 6.96 -5.27
C ASN A 82 4.21 6.19 -3.94
N MET A 83 5.14 6.64 -3.09
CA MET A 83 5.44 5.99 -1.83
C MET A 83 4.47 6.45 -0.73
N THR A 84 3.88 5.49 -0.01
CA THR A 84 3.24 5.75 1.28
C THR A 84 4.27 5.56 2.40
N GLU A 85 4.38 6.54 3.30
CA GLU A 85 5.32 6.49 4.43
C GLU A 85 4.75 5.79 5.67
N ASP A 86 3.42 5.84 5.80
CA ASP A 86 2.66 5.22 6.88
C ASP A 86 2.28 3.76 6.56
N TYR A 87 1.82 3.03 7.56
CA TYR A 87 1.36 1.65 7.41
C TYR A 87 -0.08 1.60 6.87
N PRO A 88 -0.37 0.75 5.85
CA PRO A 88 0.54 -0.09 5.08
C PRO A 88 1.45 0.72 4.12
N ARG A 89 2.69 0.26 3.97
CA ARG A 89 3.66 0.88 3.07
C ARG A 89 3.58 0.27 1.68
N SER A 90 3.47 1.13 0.66
CA SER A 90 3.46 0.78 -0.75
C SER A 90 4.29 1.80 -1.53
N GLY A 91 4.87 1.41 -2.66
CA GLY A 91 5.63 2.35 -3.49
C GLY A 91 6.34 1.70 -4.68
N ASN A 92 6.76 2.56 -5.62
CA ASN A 92 7.59 2.16 -6.75
C ASN A 92 9.04 2.56 -6.51
N PHE A 93 9.97 1.72 -6.92
CA PHE A 93 11.41 1.93 -6.75
C PHE A 93 12.16 1.62 -8.03
N TYR A 94 13.19 2.42 -8.34
CA TYR A 94 14.04 2.20 -9.50
C TYR A 94 15.38 1.60 -9.05
N ILE A 95 15.63 0.38 -9.49
CA ILE A 95 16.87 -0.36 -9.23
C ILE A 95 17.80 -0.23 -10.43
N THR A 96 19.03 0.19 -10.17
CA THR A 96 20.10 0.20 -11.18
C THR A 96 20.83 -1.14 -11.16
N GLU A 97 20.70 -1.89 -12.25
CA GLU A 97 21.36 -3.17 -12.48
C GLU A 97 22.34 -3.06 -13.65
N ALA A 98 23.19 -4.08 -13.84
CA ALA A 98 24.13 -4.11 -14.95
C ALA A 98 23.44 -4.06 -16.32
N ALA A 99 22.21 -4.60 -16.42
CA ALA A 99 21.40 -4.59 -17.64
C ALA A 99 20.64 -3.28 -17.89
N GLY A 100 20.69 -2.34 -16.94
CA GLY A 100 19.96 -1.07 -17.00
C GLY A 100 19.14 -0.80 -15.74
N LYS A 101 18.32 0.25 -15.79
CA LYS A 101 17.39 0.59 -14.73
C LYS A 101 16.10 -0.20 -14.90
N ARG A 102 15.59 -0.79 -13.82
CA ARG A 102 14.26 -1.39 -13.78
C ARG A 102 13.44 -0.82 -12.62
N GLN A 103 12.14 -0.72 -12.83
CA GLN A 103 11.20 -0.38 -11.79
C GLN A 103 10.73 -1.66 -11.06
N ILE A 104 10.51 -1.55 -9.75
CA ILE A 104 9.77 -2.53 -8.96
C ILE A 104 8.69 -1.83 -8.17
N HIS A 105 7.57 -2.51 -7.98
CA HIS A 105 6.57 -2.15 -6.99
C HIS A 105 6.77 -3.00 -5.74
N LEU A 106 6.70 -2.38 -4.56
CA LEU A 106 6.85 -3.05 -3.28
C LEU A 106 5.70 -2.67 -2.35
N ASP A 107 5.05 -3.67 -1.76
CA ASP A 107 4.27 -3.49 -0.54
C ASP A 107 4.99 -4.10 0.65
N LEU A 108 5.08 -3.36 1.74
CA LEU A 108 5.54 -3.85 3.03
C LEU A 108 4.37 -3.83 4.01
N LEU A 109 3.86 -5.03 4.28
CA LEU A 109 2.65 -5.27 5.07
C LEU A 109 2.99 -6.05 6.33
N GLY A 110 2.13 -5.97 7.34
CA GLY A 110 2.26 -6.69 8.61
C GLY A 110 3.41 -6.19 9.50
N HIS A 111 3.62 -6.94 10.58
CA HIS A 111 4.58 -6.60 11.63
C HIS A 111 5.35 -7.84 12.09
N ASN A 112 6.55 -7.62 12.63
CA ASN A 112 7.40 -8.68 13.22
C ASN A 112 7.58 -9.88 12.25
N ILE A 113 7.31 -11.13 12.66
CA ILE A 113 7.51 -12.31 11.82
C ILE A 113 6.46 -12.43 10.72
N HIS A 114 5.27 -11.85 10.92
CA HIS A 114 4.20 -11.71 9.93
C HIS A 114 4.32 -10.45 9.08
N GLN A 115 5.51 -9.86 9.01
CA GLN A 115 5.80 -8.88 7.99
C GLN A 115 6.01 -9.59 6.65
N TYR A 116 5.37 -9.08 5.61
CA TYR A 116 5.47 -9.58 4.24
C TYR A 116 5.94 -8.47 3.31
N LEU A 117 6.79 -8.85 2.36
CA LEU A 117 7.18 -8.00 1.26
C LEU A 117 6.56 -8.56 -0.02
N ILE A 118 5.64 -7.83 -0.63
CA ILE A 118 5.02 -8.21 -1.90
C ILE A 118 5.72 -7.45 -3.02
N ILE A 119 6.31 -8.20 -3.94
CA ILE A 119 7.02 -7.64 -5.09
C ILE A 119 6.11 -7.71 -6.31
N ASN A 120 5.90 -6.57 -6.97
CA ASN A 120 5.11 -6.42 -8.19
C ASN A 120 3.73 -7.09 -8.07
N ASP A 121 3.05 -6.95 -6.93
CA ASP A 121 1.71 -7.49 -6.65
C ASP A 121 1.54 -9.02 -6.73
N HIS A 122 2.59 -9.77 -7.03
CA HIS A 122 2.50 -11.20 -7.37
C HIS A 122 3.38 -12.10 -6.52
N GLN A 123 4.44 -11.57 -5.93
CA GLN A 123 5.40 -12.38 -5.17
C GLN A 123 5.49 -11.94 -3.72
N ALA A 124 4.81 -12.66 -2.84
CA ALA A 124 5.00 -12.48 -1.41
C ALA A 124 6.25 -13.18 -0.90
N LEU A 125 7.03 -12.43 -0.10
CA LEU A 125 8.17 -12.91 0.66
C LEU A 125 7.93 -12.77 2.16
N ARG A 126 8.51 -13.67 2.94
CA ARG A 126 8.37 -13.78 4.40
C ARG A 126 9.67 -13.43 5.10
N ARG A 127 9.59 -13.05 6.38
CA ARG A 127 10.76 -12.85 7.25
C ARG A 127 11.51 -14.14 7.62
N SER A 128 10.86 -15.29 7.49
CA SER A 128 11.41 -16.60 7.85
C SER A 128 11.31 -17.61 6.72
N ALA A 129 12.25 -18.57 6.71
CA ALA A 129 12.26 -19.68 5.75
C ALA A 129 11.08 -20.66 5.96
N LYS A 130 10.50 -20.71 7.16
CA LYS A 130 9.31 -21.51 7.46
C LYS A 130 8.17 -20.58 7.79
N ALA A 131 6.95 -20.97 7.41
CA ALA A 131 5.76 -20.33 7.96
C ALA A 131 5.81 -20.46 9.49
N ASP A 132 5.55 -19.34 10.15
CA ASP A 132 5.33 -19.27 11.59
C ASP A 132 3.99 -18.55 11.76
N TYR A 133 3.20 -18.97 12.74
CA TYR A 133 1.91 -18.39 13.08
C TYR A 133 1.62 -18.63 14.55
N ASN A 134 0.84 -17.73 15.15
CA ASN A 134 0.43 -17.89 16.53
C ASN A 134 -0.95 -18.52 16.64
N GLU A 135 -1.85 -18.21 15.72
CA GLU A 135 -3.21 -18.72 15.70
C GLU A 135 -3.64 -19.12 14.28
N THR A 136 -4.64 -20.00 14.18
CA THR A 136 -5.33 -20.31 12.92
C THR A 136 -6.82 -20.09 13.09
N LEU A 137 -7.54 -19.84 11.99
CA LEU A 137 -9.00 -19.79 11.98
C LEU A 137 -9.50 -20.82 10.97
N CYS A 138 -10.16 -21.87 11.46
CA CYS A 138 -10.52 -23.06 10.66
C CYS A 138 -9.31 -23.71 9.95
N GLY A 139 -8.14 -23.71 10.59
CA GLY A 139 -6.90 -24.22 10.00
C GLY A 139 -6.20 -23.25 9.05
N ALA A 140 -6.83 -22.14 8.66
CA ALA A 140 -6.17 -21.08 7.89
C ALA A 140 -5.20 -20.29 8.79
N TYR A 141 -3.96 -20.11 8.35
CA TYR A 141 -2.96 -19.27 9.01
C TYR A 141 -2.55 -18.09 8.12
N LEU A 142 -2.14 -16.99 8.73
CA LEU A 142 -1.67 -15.81 7.99
C LEU A 142 -0.36 -16.14 7.26
N GLY A 143 -0.28 -15.80 5.99
CA GLY A 143 0.81 -16.16 5.08
C GLY A 143 0.63 -17.51 4.38
N MET A 144 -0.49 -18.22 4.59
CA MET A 144 -0.87 -19.40 3.83
C MET A 144 -0.99 -19.06 2.34
N THR A 145 -0.45 -19.90 1.47
CA THR A 145 -0.46 -19.68 0.02
C THR A 145 -1.81 -20.00 -0.61
N ASP A 146 -2.10 -19.42 -1.77
CA ASP A 146 -3.31 -19.73 -2.55
C ASP A 146 -3.51 -21.24 -2.74
N GLN A 147 -2.43 -21.97 -3.07
CA GLN A 147 -2.51 -23.41 -3.26
C GLN A 147 -2.90 -24.16 -1.98
N GLU A 148 -2.38 -23.73 -0.83
CA GLU A 148 -2.72 -24.29 0.48
C GLU A 148 -4.18 -23.96 0.87
N ILE A 149 -4.63 -22.74 0.57
CA ILE A 149 -6.03 -22.30 0.78
C ILE A 149 -6.99 -23.16 -0.06
N ILE A 150 -6.70 -23.33 -1.35
CA ILE A 150 -7.50 -24.16 -2.26
C ILE A 150 -7.51 -25.63 -1.81
N HIS A 151 -6.39 -26.13 -1.27
CA HIS A 151 -6.36 -27.47 -0.70
C HIS A 151 -7.23 -27.60 0.54
N LEU A 152 -7.28 -26.56 1.38
CA LEU A 152 -8.01 -26.55 2.64
C LEU A 152 -9.52 -26.33 2.48
N PHE A 153 -9.93 -25.37 1.65
CA PHE A 153 -11.34 -24.96 1.51
C PHE A 153 -11.94 -25.23 0.13
N GLY A 154 -11.14 -25.65 -0.85
CA GLY A 154 -11.55 -25.68 -2.24
C GLY A 154 -11.50 -24.29 -2.89
N VAL A 155 -12.03 -24.21 -4.11
CA VAL A 155 -12.16 -22.95 -4.84
C VAL A 155 -13.21 -22.04 -4.19
N PRO A 156 -12.97 -20.71 -4.12
CA PRO A 156 -13.97 -19.80 -3.57
C PRO A 156 -15.19 -19.71 -4.49
N ASP A 157 -16.36 -19.49 -3.88
CA ASP A 157 -17.62 -19.26 -4.62
C ASP A 157 -17.59 -17.94 -5.40
N ARG A 158 -16.85 -16.95 -4.87
CA ARG A 158 -16.66 -15.65 -5.51
C ARG A 158 -15.32 -15.04 -5.13
N VAL A 159 -14.70 -14.37 -6.10
CA VAL A 159 -13.55 -13.48 -5.89
C VAL A 159 -13.97 -12.06 -6.26
N ALA A 160 -13.64 -11.08 -5.42
CA ALA A 160 -13.90 -9.66 -5.66
C ALA A 160 -12.67 -8.84 -5.28
N GLU A 161 -12.52 -7.65 -5.87
CA GLU A 161 -11.55 -6.66 -5.39
C GLU A 161 -12.06 -6.02 -4.09
N ASP A 162 -11.17 -5.86 -3.12
CA ASP A 162 -11.44 -5.21 -1.84
C ASP A 162 -10.17 -4.49 -1.35
N GLN A 163 -10.10 -3.18 -1.57
CA GLN A 163 -9.04 -2.29 -1.10
C GLN A 163 -7.63 -2.73 -1.53
N GLY A 164 -7.47 -3.09 -2.81
CA GLY A 164 -6.19 -3.53 -3.37
C GLY A 164 -5.80 -4.97 -2.98
N MET A 165 -6.74 -5.74 -2.42
CA MET A 165 -6.62 -7.17 -2.17
C MET A 165 -7.71 -7.93 -2.93
N GLU A 166 -7.52 -9.23 -3.09
CA GLU A 166 -8.57 -10.14 -3.51
C GLU A 166 -9.33 -10.63 -2.28
N ARG A 167 -10.65 -10.44 -2.28
CA ARG A 167 -11.55 -11.05 -1.31
C ARG A 167 -12.16 -12.31 -1.88
N TRP A 168 -11.70 -13.45 -1.38
CA TRP A 168 -12.21 -14.77 -1.70
C TRP A 168 -13.33 -15.13 -0.73
N GLN A 169 -14.51 -15.46 -1.25
CA GLN A 169 -15.73 -15.67 -0.48
C GLN A 169 -16.15 -17.13 -0.56
N TYR A 170 -16.45 -17.71 0.60
CA TYR A 170 -16.91 -19.08 0.76
C TYR A 170 -18.26 -19.04 1.47
N SER A 171 -19.34 -19.45 0.81
CA SER A 171 -20.67 -19.61 1.40
C SER A 171 -20.71 -20.74 2.42
N HIS A 172 -19.87 -21.76 2.25
CA HIS A 172 -19.62 -22.79 3.26
C HIS A 172 -18.10 -22.94 3.46
N PRO A 173 -17.56 -22.68 4.66
CA PRO A 173 -18.24 -22.51 5.94
C PRO A 173 -18.57 -21.03 6.29
N HIS A 174 -18.99 -20.20 5.35
CA HIS A 174 -19.24 -18.76 5.54
C HIS A 174 -17.99 -17.99 6.03
N LEU A 175 -17.02 -17.85 5.12
CA LEU A 175 -15.75 -17.16 5.34
C LEU A 175 -15.50 -16.09 4.25
N SER A 176 -14.70 -15.08 4.60
CA SER A 176 -14.04 -14.20 3.63
C SER A 176 -12.55 -14.17 3.90
N LEU A 177 -11.75 -14.55 2.90
CA LEU A 177 -10.30 -14.53 2.93
C LEU A 177 -9.80 -13.34 2.12
N PHE A 178 -8.81 -12.61 2.63
CA PHE A 178 -8.20 -11.46 1.99
C PHE A 178 -6.78 -11.82 1.57
N VAL A 179 -6.55 -11.84 0.26
CA VAL A 179 -5.36 -12.39 -0.36
C VAL A 179 -4.66 -11.30 -1.16
N LYS A 180 -3.32 -11.23 -1.06
CA LYS A 180 -2.48 -10.38 -1.92
C LYS A 180 -1.14 -11.06 -2.14
N GLY A 181 -0.58 -10.95 -3.36
CA GLY A 181 0.73 -11.55 -3.69
C GLY A 181 0.78 -13.08 -3.53
N GLY A 182 -0.38 -13.73 -3.63
CA GLY A 182 -0.54 -15.18 -3.50
C GLY A 182 -0.51 -15.73 -2.07
N ILE A 183 -0.75 -14.89 -1.06
CA ILE A 183 -0.83 -15.29 0.35
C ILE A 183 -2.03 -14.67 1.08
N LEU A 184 -2.53 -15.39 2.09
CA LEU A 184 -3.56 -14.93 3.02
C LEU A 184 -3.04 -13.86 3.98
N LEU A 185 -3.67 -12.69 3.99
CA LEU A 185 -3.34 -11.58 4.89
C LEU A 185 -4.38 -11.37 6.00
N ALA A 186 -5.64 -11.72 5.75
CA ALA A 186 -6.68 -11.74 6.75
C ALA A 186 -7.75 -12.78 6.45
N VAL A 187 -8.42 -13.28 7.49
CA VAL A 187 -9.58 -14.17 7.38
C VAL A 187 -10.68 -13.69 8.31
N ARG A 188 -11.85 -13.42 7.74
CA ARG A 188 -13.11 -13.16 8.45
C ARG A 188 -13.94 -14.42 8.50
N ALA A 189 -14.39 -14.76 9.69
CA ALA A 189 -15.39 -15.79 9.89
C ALA A 189 -16.64 -15.20 10.53
N TYR A 190 -17.79 -15.50 9.92
CA TYR A 190 -19.09 -14.99 10.33
C TYR A 190 -19.69 -15.83 11.46
N ALA A 191 -20.59 -15.26 12.26
CA ALA A 191 -21.09 -15.91 13.47
C ALA A 191 -21.73 -17.30 13.24
N ASP A 192 -22.32 -17.53 12.06
CA ASP A 192 -22.95 -18.77 11.63
C ASP A 192 -21.99 -19.78 10.97
N SER A 193 -20.70 -19.43 10.82
CA SER A 193 -19.69 -20.26 10.16
C SER A 193 -19.37 -21.58 10.89
N GLY A 194 -19.63 -21.65 12.20
CA GLY A 194 -19.10 -22.70 13.07
C GLY A 194 -17.57 -22.66 13.21
N ALA A 195 -16.93 -21.55 12.79
CA ALA A 195 -15.49 -21.43 12.79
C ALA A 195 -14.89 -21.39 14.20
N TYR A 196 -13.68 -21.95 14.31
CA TYR A 196 -12.93 -22.00 15.55
C TYR A 196 -11.45 -21.65 15.35
N PHE A 197 -10.86 -21.14 16.42
CA PHE A 197 -9.45 -20.82 16.52
C PHE A 197 -8.65 -22.08 16.90
N GLY A 198 -7.63 -22.44 16.13
CA GLY A 198 -6.98 -23.75 16.26
C GLY A 198 -6.17 -23.97 17.55
N LYS A 199 -5.48 -22.94 18.04
CA LYS A 199 -4.67 -22.99 19.26
C LYS A 199 -5.51 -22.78 20.51
N SER A 200 -6.38 -21.77 20.50
CA SER A 200 -7.21 -21.46 21.67
C SER A 200 -8.46 -22.34 21.81
N GLY A 201 -8.95 -22.92 20.71
CA GLY A 201 -10.21 -23.67 20.65
C GLY A 201 -11.46 -22.80 20.72
N LEU A 202 -11.33 -21.46 20.74
CA LEU A 202 -12.47 -20.55 20.82
C LEU A 202 -13.29 -20.59 19.52
N THR A 203 -14.62 -20.56 19.63
CA THR A 203 -15.48 -20.27 18.48
C THR A 203 -15.51 -18.77 18.22
N VAL A 204 -15.81 -18.38 16.98
CA VAL A 204 -15.93 -16.95 16.60
C VAL A 204 -17.11 -16.25 17.28
N THR A 205 -18.04 -17.01 17.84
CA THR A 205 -19.20 -16.54 18.62
C THR A 205 -18.93 -16.46 20.12
N ALA A 206 -17.74 -16.84 20.59
CA ALA A 206 -17.42 -16.74 22.01
C ALA A 206 -17.53 -15.28 22.51
N PRO A 207 -17.97 -15.05 23.75
CA PRO A 207 -18.04 -13.69 24.29
C PRO A 207 -16.67 -13.00 24.28
N CYS A 208 -16.62 -11.70 23.97
CA CYS A 208 -15.36 -10.94 23.92
C CYS A 208 -14.57 -10.98 25.25
N SER A 209 -15.24 -11.15 26.39
CA SER A 209 -14.58 -11.36 27.68
C SER A 209 -13.78 -12.67 27.75
N VAL A 210 -14.24 -13.72 27.06
CA VAL A 210 -13.52 -15.01 26.96
C VAL A 210 -12.28 -14.84 26.09
N PHE A 211 -12.37 -14.11 24.97
CA PHE A 211 -11.21 -13.72 24.17
C PHE A 211 -10.16 -12.99 25.01
N ALA A 212 -10.58 -11.93 25.71
CA ALA A 212 -9.68 -11.13 26.54
C ALA A 212 -8.98 -11.98 27.61
N LYS A 213 -9.72 -12.86 28.30
CA LYS A 213 -9.14 -13.78 29.29
C LYS A 213 -8.14 -14.75 28.66
N THR A 214 -8.48 -15.33 27.51
CA THR A 214 -7.67 -16.36 26.84
C THR A 214 -6.35 -15.81 26.31
N TYR A 215 -6.40 -14.60 25.73
CA TYR A 215 -5.22 -13.94 25.18
C TYR A 215 -4.53 -12.96 26.13
N GLY A 216 -5.02 -12.86 27.38
CA GLY A 216 -4.40 -12.04 28.42
C GLY A 216 -4.52 -10.53 28.20
N TRP A 217 -5.57 -10.08 27.50
CA TRP A 217 -5.81 -8.65 27.27
C TRP A 217 -6.43 -7.99 28.49
N THR A 218 -5.93 -6.80 28.81
CA THR A 218 -6.49 -5.96 29.89
C THR A 218 -7.81 -5.31 29.48
N GLN A 219 -7.95 -4.95 28.20
CA GLN A 219 -9.17 -4.42 27.63
C GLN A 219 -10.02 -5.55 27.05
N VAL A 220 -11.31 -5.57 27.42
CA VAL A 220 -12.29 -6.46 26.79
C VAL A 220 -12.72 -5.86 25.45
N PRO A 221 -12.57 -6.57 24.32
CA PRO A 221 -13.07 -6.11 23.03
C PRO A 221 -14.58 -5.86 23.05
N GLN A 222 -15.04 -4.98 22.18
CA GLN A 222 -16.45 -4.71 21.98
C GLN A 222 -16.79 -4.95 20.52
N ARG A 223 -17.90 -5.66 20.26
CA ARG A 223 -18.45 -5.76 18.92
C ARG A 223 -19.17 -4.45 18.60
N PRO A 224 -18.82 -3.77 17.50
CA PRO A 224 -19.52 -2.57 17.08
C PRO A 224 -20.96 -2.91 16.67
N ALA A 225 -21.87 -1.92 16.80
CA ALA A 225 -23.27 -2.10 16.43
C ALA A 225 -23.54 -1.91 14.92
N ALA A 226 -22.67 -1.18 14.22
CA ALA A 226 -22.78 -0.91 12.80
C ALA A 226 -21.92 -1.90 11.99
N GLU A 227 -22.40 -2.27 10.80
CA GLU A 227 -21.77 -3.28 9.92
C GLU A 227 -20.44 -2.80 9.33
N ASP A 228 -20.29 -1.50 9.14
CA ASP A 228 -19.15 -0.83 8.50
C ASP A 228 -18.04 -0.46 9.50
N ILE A 229 -18.24 -0.73 10.78
CA ILE A 229 -17.29 -0.43 11.84
C ILE A 229 -16.61 -1.73 12.30
N GLN A 230 -15.32 -1.65 12.58
CA GLN A 230 -14.55 -2.69 13.25
C GLN A 230 -14.04 -2.21 14.60
N SER A 231 -13.84 -3.12 15.54
CA SER A 231 -13.06 -2.84 16.75
C SER A 231 -11.62 -2.42 16.39
N PRO A 232 -10.88 -1.80 17.32
CA PRO A 232 -9.42 -1.74 17.26
C PRO A 232 -8.83 -3.16 17.13
N ALA A 233 -7.58 -3.24 16.68
CA ALA A 233 -6.85 -4.50 16.63
C ALA A 233 -6.34 -4.90 18.03
N PHE A 234 -6.56 -6.17 18.37
CA PHE A 234 -6.08 -6.76 19.62
C PHE A 234 -4.94 -7.74 19.30
N SER A 235 -3.73 -7.45 19.79
CA SER A 235 -2.55 -8.24 19.42
C SER A 235 -2.58 -9.65 20.01
N LEU A 236 -2.28 -10.62 19.16
CA LEU A 236 -2.03 -12.01 19.55
C LEU A 236 -0.53 -12.31 19.75
N GLY A 237 0.33 -11.29 19.59
CA GLY A 237 1.77 -11.47 19.48
C GLY A 237 2.19 -11.84 18.05
N LYS A 238 3.51 -11.87 17.81
CA LYS A 238 4.14 -12.18 16.51
C LYS A 238 3.73 -11.30 15.31
N GLY A 239 2.88 -10.29 15.49
CA GLY A 239 2.34 -9.46 14.40
C GLY A 239 0.99 -9.93 13.88
N GLU A 240 0.33 -10.84 14.59
CA GLU A 240 -1.08 -11.20 14.34
C GLU A 240 -2.00 -10.41 15.27
N PHE A 241 -3.21 -10.14 14.79
CA PHE A 241 -4.23 -9.41 15.53
C PHE A 241 -5.61 -10.04 15.33
N LEU A 242 -6.49 -9.84 16.32
CA LEU A 242 -7.93 -10.02 16.14
C LEU A 242 -8.63 -8.67 16.03
N ARG A 243 -9.61 -8.61 15.13
CA ARG A 243 -10.60 -7.54 15.03
C ARG A 243 -11.99 -8.13 15.10
N PHE A 244 -12.91 -7.37 15.67
CA PHE A 244 -14.30 -7.77 15.83
C PHE A 244 -15.18 -6.83 15.03
N GLY A 245 -15.87 -7.39 14.03
CA GLY A 245 -17.02 -6.74 13.41
C GLY A 245 -18.28 -7.05 14.19
N LYS A 246 -19.40 -6.46 13.73
CA LYS A 246 -20.72 -6.75 14.27
C LYS A 246 -21.04 -8.26 14.21
N GLU A 247 -20.92 -8.85 13.01
CA GLU A 247 -21.30 -10.25 12.74
C GLU A 247 -20.12 -11.19 12.44
N TYR A 248 -18.88 -10.71 12.56
CA TYR A 248 -17.69 -11.52 12.27
C TYR A 248 -16.55 -11.28 13.24
N THR A 249 -15.63 -12.24 13.27
CA THR A 249 -14.31 -12.08 13.88
C THR A 249 -13.26 -12.24 12.79
N GLU A 250 -12.25 -11.40 12.80
CA GLU A 250 -11.18 -11.37 11.81
C GLU A 250 -9.84 -11.68 12.48
N LEU A 251 -9.09 -12.64 11.92
CA LEU A 251 -7.66 -12.82 12.18
C LEU A 251 -6.89 -12.12 11.06
N THR A 252 -5.96 -11.23 11.40
CA THR A 252 -5.35 -10.30 10.44
C THR A 252 -3.92 -9.89 10.81
N ILE A 253 -3.14 -9.48 9.82
CA ILE A 253 -1.85 -8.81 10.02
C ILE A 253 -1.97 -7.29 10.23
N PHE A 254 -3.16 -6.72 10.05
CA PHE A 254 -3.38 -5.28 10.10
C PHE A 254 -3.70 -4.80 11.53
N SER A 255 -2.77 -4.01 12.10
CA SER A 255 -2.93 -3.34 13.39
C SER A 255 -3.94 -2.20 13.34
#